data_AF-A0A938VV82-F1
#
_entry.id   AF-A0A938VV82-F1
#
_cell.length_a   1.000
_cell.length_b   1.000
_cell.length_c   1.000
_cell.angle_alpha   90.00
_cell.angle_beta   90.00
_cell.angle_gamma   90.00
#
_symmetry.space_group_name_H-M   'P 1'
#
loop_
_entity.id
_entity.type
_entity.pdbx_description
1 polymer ?
#
loop_
_entity_poly.entity_id
_entity_poly.type
_entity_poly.pdbx_seq_one_letter_code
_entity_poly.pdbx_strand_id
1 'polypeptide(L)'
;MDSASIEVSRRGKHAKTDRLDVEKLLSMLLRYHGGATRVWSVVQVPSLAAEAQRQLHRQLLALKGERTRYVNRIKALLVGQGIRLEVAADFLTHLPELRLWDGASLPDGLAARLRREFACWQFVQRQILELETERRTAIRDSQEPAMAQVRQRQRCHLFEEMASLPLRDRSACGAPGSGFRACRR
;
A
#
# COMPACT_ATOMS: atom_id res chain seq x y z
N MET A 1 4.93 -0.93 -26.49
CA MET A 1 4.65 0.48 -26.84
C MET A 1 3.76 1.07 -25.75
N ASP A 2 4.00 2.29 -25.29
CA ASP A 2 3.12 2.93 -24.30
C ASP A 2 2.03 3.74 -25.00
N SER A 3 0.82 3.17 -25.07
CA SER A 3 -0.33 3.81 -25.71
C SER A 3 -0.73 5.13 -25.07
N ALA A 4 -0.39 5.36 -23.79
CA ALA A 4 -0.69 6.62 -23.10
C ALA A 4 0.25 7.77 -23.49
N SER A 5 1.38 7.45 -24.14
CA SER A 5 2.38 8.43 -24.59
C SER A 5 2.14 9.00 -25.98
N ILE A 6 1.11 8.52 -26.69
CA ILE A 6 0.74 8.98 -28.02
C ILE A 6 0.14 10.39 -27.91
N GLU A 7 0.73 11.36 -28.58
CA GLU A 7 0.21 12.73 -28.62
C GLU A 7 -1.20 12.77 -29.22
N VAL A 8 -2.18 13.28 -28.46
CA VAL A 8 -3.56 13.47 -28.90
C VAL A 8 -3.86 14.97 -29.01
N SER A 9 -4.47 15.39 -30.13
CA SER A 9 -4.94 16.76 -30.30
C SER A 9 -5.98 17.10 -29.23
N ARG A 10 -5.77 18.20 -28.50
CA ARG A 10 -6.67 18.68 -27.45
C ARG A 10 -7.75 19.65 -27.96
N ARG A 11 -7.71 20.01 -29.26
CA ARG A 11 -8.48 21.14 -29.82
C ARG A 11 -9.85 20.76 -30.41
N GLY A 12 -10.33 19.51 -30.28
CA GLY A 12 -11.66 19.12 -30.77
C GLY A 12 -12.05 17.68 -30.47
N LYS A 13 -13.32 17.33 -30.73
CA LYS A 13 -13.82 15.95 -30.65
C LYS A 13 -13.25 15.13 -31.81
N HIS A 14 -12.55 14.04 -31.52
CA HIS A 14 -12.00 13.13 -32.53
C HIS A 14 -12.97 11.99 -32.83
N ALA A 15 -13.12 11.65 -34.11
CA ALA A 15 -13.68 10.37 -34.51
C ALA A 15 -12.69 9.26 -34.13
N LYS A 16 -13.12 8.33 -33.27
CA LYS A 16 -12.32 7.17 -32.88
C LYS A 16 -12.69 6.01 -33.79
N THR A 17 -11.77 5.64 -34.67
CA THR A 17 -11.88 4.42 -35.49
C THR A 17 -10.54 3.70 -35.46
N ASP A 18 -10.57 2.38 -35.42
CA ASP A 18 -9.34 1.58 -35.35
C ASP A 18 -8.41 1.87 -36.54
N ARG A 19 -8.98 2.19 -37.71
CA ARG A 19 -8.23 2.62 -38.89
C ARG A 19 -7.40 3.88 -38.64
N LEU A 20 -8.01 4.93 -38.09
CA LEU A 20 -7.32 6.19 -37.79
C LEU A 20 -6.27 6.01 -36.69
N ASP A 21 -6.55 5.15 -35.71
CA ASP A 21 -5.59 4.82 -34.65
C ASP A 21 -4.36 4.09 -35.24
N VAL A 22 -4.55 3.12 -36.14
CA VAL A 22 -3.45 2.37 -36.80
C VAL A 22 -2.61 3.27 -37.71
N GLU A 23 -3.24 4.11 -38.55
CA GLU A 23 -2.52 5.05 -39.42
C GLU A 23 -1.61 6.01 -38.61
N LYS A 24 -2.10 6.46 -37.45
CA LYS A 24 -1.34 7.31 -36.54
C LYS A 24 -0.20 6.56 -35.85
N LEU A 25 -0.44 5.32 -35.42
CA LEU A 25 0.60 4.45 -34.86
C LEU A 25 1.72 4.19 -35.87
N LEU A 26 1.37 3.86 -37.11
CA LEU A 26 2.35 3.62 -38.18
C LEU A 26 3.16 4.88 -38.49
N SER A 27 2.50 6.04 -38.57
CA SER A 27 3.17 7.33 -38.81
C SER A 27 4.18 7.65 -37.71
N MET A 28 3.83 7.41 -36.45
CA MET A 28 4.76 7.61 -35.34
C MET A 28 5.88 6.57 -35.32
N LEU A 29 5.62 5.32 -35.75
CA LEU A 29 6.65 4.27 -35.88
C LEU A 29 7.72 4.66 -36.89
N LEU A 30 7.28 5.13 -38.05
CA LEU A 30 8.17 5.59 -39.11
C LEU A 30 9.01 6.78 -38.65
N ARG A 31 8.42 7.74 -37.92
CA ARG A 31 9.16 8.86 -37.31
C ARG A 31 10.17 8.40 -36.26
N TYR A 32 9.82 7.43 -35.42
CA TYR A 32 10.73 6.86 -34.42
C TYR A 32 11.94 6.20 -35.08
N HIS A 33 11.72 5.37 -36.11
CA HIS A 33 12.81 4.78 -36.91
C HIS A 33 13.60 5.83 -37.71
N GLY A 34 12.98 6.95 -38.09
CA GLY A 34 13.62 8.12 -38.69
C GLY A 34 14.42 9.00 -37.71
N GLY A 35 14.65 8.55 -36.47
CA GLY A 35 15.48 9.23 -35.48
C GLY A 35 14.73 10.15 -34.50
N ALA A 36 13.41 10.31 -34.66
CA ALA A 36 12.59 11.09 -33.72
C ALA A 36 12.21 10.24 -32.49
N THR A 37 13.19 9.97 -31.63
CA THR A 37 13.06 9.07 -30.47
C THR A 37 12.13 9.57 -29.36
N ARG A 38 11.76 10.86 -29.37
CA ARG A 38 10.86 11.49 -28.39
C ARG A 38 9.38 11.48 -28.80
N VAL A 39 9.03 10.91 -29.95
CA VAL A 39 7.64 10.92 -30.47
C VAL A 39 6.71 10.01 -29.65
N TRP A 40 7.26 9.02 -28.95
CA TRP A 40 6.54 8.18 -27.99
C TRP A 40 7.50 7.53 -26.98
N SER A 41 6.95 6.84 -25.98
CA SER A 41 7.70 5.99 -25.07
C SER A 41 7.58 4.51 -25.46
N VAL A 42 8.73 3.84 -25.57
CA VAL A 42 8.77 2.38 -25.72
C VAL A 42 8.75 1.76 -24.33
N VAL A 43 7.72 0.97 -24.04
CA VAL A 43 7.64 0.17 -22.81
C VAL A 43 8.83 -0.79 -22.76
N GLN A 44 9.71 -0.57 -21.80
CA GLN A 44 10.80 -1.49 -21.49
C GLN A 44 10.23 -2.71 -20.80
N VAL A 45 10.40 -3.89 -21.40
CA VAL A 45 10.00 -5.15 -20.79
C VAL A 45 10.96 -5.42 -19.62
N PRO A 46 10.45 -5.58 -18.39
CA PRO A 46 11.30 -5.90 -17.25
C PRO A 46 12.03 -7.24 -17.46
N SER A 47 13.26 -7.35 -16.96
CA SER A 47 13.92 -8.65 -16.87
C SER A 47 13.17 -9.58 -15.91
N LEU A 48 13.39 -10.89 -16.02
CA LEU A 48 12.78 -11.88 -15.12
C LEU A 48 13.10 -11.57 -13.64
N ALA A 49 14.35 -11.19 -13.34
CA ALA A 49 14.76 -10.80 -12.00
C ALA A 49 14.03 -9.53 -11.52
N ALA A 50 13.91 -8.51 -12.37
CA ALA A 50 13.19 -7.28 -12.03
C ALA A 50 11.69 -7.52 -11.82
N GLU A 51 11.09 -8.45 -12.57
CA GLU A 51 9.69 -8.84 -12.39
C GLU A 51 9.49 -9.66 -11.12
N ALA A 52 10.40 -10.58 -10.79
CA ALA A 52 10.37 -11.33 -9.55
C ALA A 52 10.42 -10.41 -8.32
N GLN A 53 11.28 -9.38 -8.33
CA GLN A 53 11.35 -8.36 -7.28
C GLN A 53 10.02 -7.60 -7.07
N ARG A 54 9.18 -7.49 -8.11
CA ARG A 54 7.88 -6.81 -8.03
C ARG A 54 6.78 -7.70 -7.45
N GLN A 55 6.95 -9.03 -7.45
CA GLN A 55 5.92 -9.96 -6.97
C GLN A 55 5.58 -9.71 -5.50
N LEU A 56 6.60 -9.55 -4.65
CA LEU A 56 6.43 -9.25 -3.24
C LEU A 56 5.56 -8.00 -3.04
N HIS A 57 5.85 -6.92 -3.78
CA HIS A 57 5.10 -5.68 -3.69
C HIS A 57 3.64 -5.85 -4.11
N ARG A 58 3.39 -6.56 -5.21
CA ARG A 58 2.03 -6.82 -5.71
C ARG A 58 1.24 -7.70 -4.75
N GLN A 59 1.86 -8.72 -4.17
CA GLN A 59 1.23 -9.58 -3.18
C GLN A 59 0.84 -8.77 -1.94
N LEU A 60 1.74 -7.90 -1.44
CA LEU A 60 1.41 -6.99 -0.34
C LEU A 60 0.23 -6.07 -0.65
N LEU A 61 0.16 -5.51 -1.87
CA LEU A 61 -0.97 -4.68 -2.29
C LEU A 61 -2.29 -5.48 -2.33
N ALA A 62 -2.26 -6.69 -2.88
CA ALA A 62 -3.42 -7.57 -2.93
C ALA A 62 -3.92 -7.92 -1.53
N LEU A 63 -3.02 -8.37 -0.64
CA LEU A 63 -3.37 -8.72 0.73
C LEU A 63 -3.87 -7.51 1.53
N LYS A 64 -3.32 -6.31 1.32
CA LYS A 64 -3.86 -5.08 1.93
C LYS A 64 -5.29 -4.80 1.47
N GLY A 65 -5.60 -5.05 0.20
CA GLY A 65 -6.96 -4.99 -0.33
C GLY A 65 -7.89 -6.03 0.31
N GLU A 66 -7.43 -7.27 0.48
CA GLU A 66 -8.18 -8.33 1.16
C GLU A 66 -8.43 -8.01 2.64
N ARG A 67 -7.42 -7.52 3.36
CA ARG A 67 -7.57 -7.05 4.74
C ARG A 67 -8.66 -5.99 4.83
N THR A 68 -8.63 -4.99 3.95
CA THR A 68 -9.67 -3.94 3.90
C THR A 68 -11.04 -4.54 3.60
N ARG A 69 -11.14 -5.53 2.70
CA ARG A 69 -12.40 -6.24 2.40
C ARG A 69 -12.96 -6.94 3.65
N TYR A 70 -12.13 -7.65 4.41
CA TYR A 70 -12.59 -8.32 5.64
C TYR A 70 -13.00 -7.33 6.73
N VAL A 71 -12.23 -6.25 6.94
CA VAL A 71 -12.61 -5.18 7.89
C VAL A 71 -13.96 -4.57 7.50
N ASN A 72 -14.14 -4.22 6.22
CA ASN A 72 -15.39 -3.64 5.75
C ASN A 72 -16.57 -4.61 5.88
N ARG A 73 -16.35 -5.90 5.63
CA ARG A 73 -17.39 -6.92 5.79
C ARG A 73 -17.81 -7.07 7.26
N ILE A 74 -16.85 -7.13 8.18
CA ILE A 74 -17.13 -7.19 9.62
C ILE A 74 -17.87 -5.93 10.06
N LYS A 75 -17.39 -4.74 9.68
CA LYS A 75 -18.05 -3.47 9.99
C LYS A 75 -19.47 -3.39 9.44
N ALA A 76 -19.70 -3.84 8.19
CA ALA A 76 -21.03 -3.85 7.60
C ALA A 76 -22.01 -4.75 8.35
N LEU A 77 -21.57 -5.94 8.80
CA LEU A 77 -22.39 -6.85 9.61
C LEU A 77 -22.80 -6.22 10.95
N LEU A 78 -21.87 -5.50 11.60
CA LEU A 78 -22.14 -4.83 12.87
C LEU A 78 -23.04 -3.60 12.71
N VAL A 79 -22.81 -2.79 11.67
CA VAL A 79 -23.64 -1.63 11.35
C VAL A 79 -25.08 -2.06 11.07
N GLY A 80 -25.29 -3.22 10.44
CA GLY A 80 -26.62 -3.81 10.25
C GLY A 80 -27.36 -4.13 11.55
N GLN A 81 -26.66 -4.20 12.68
CA GLN A 81 -27.22 -4.37 14.03
C GLN A 81 -27.20 -3.06 14.85
N GLY A 82 -26.82 -1.94 14.24
CA GLY A 82 -26.65 -0.65 14.92
C GLY A 82 -25.38 -0.51 15.74
N ILE A 83 -24.42 -1.44 15.60
CA ILE A 83 -23.20 -1.50 16.42
C ILE A 83 -22.01 -0.92 15.63
N ARG A 84 -21.19 -0.11 16.30
CA ARG A 84 -19.91 0.38 15.77
C ARG A 84 -18.77 -0.08 16.67
N LEU A 85 -17.91 -0.94 16.13
CA LEU A 85 -16.72 -1.45 16.81
C LEU A 85 -15.56 -1.46 15.83
N GLU A 86 -14.36 -1.10 16.31
CA GLU A 86 -13.14 -1.20 15.53
C GLU A 86 -12.65 -2.65 15.44
N VAL A 87 -12.15 -3.03 14.26
CA VAL A 87 -11.64 -4.38 14.02
C VAL A 87 -10.16 -4.42 14.35
N ALA A 88 -9.86 -4.81 15.58
CA ALA A 88 -8.50 -4.93 16.12
C ALA A 88 -8.24 -6.35 16.64
N ALA A 89 -7.02 -6.61 17.13
CA ALA A 89 -6.59 -7.95 17.56
C ALA A 89 -7.46 -8.53 18.71
N ASP A 90 -8.03 -7.67 19.54
CA ASP A 90 -8.90 -7.97 20.68
C ASP A 90 -10.39 -8.03 20.33
N PHE A 91 -10.76 -7.90 19.05
CA PHE A 91 -12.15 -7.87 18.58
C PHE A 91 -13.02 -9.02 19.13
N LEU A 92 -12.47 -10.24 19.20
CA LEU A 92 -13.22 -11.40 19.70
C LEU A 92 -13.53 -11.32 21.19
N THR A 93 -12.73 -10.58 21.96
CA THR A 93 -12.94 -10.37 23.39
C THR A 93 -14.15 -9.48 23.64
N HIS A 94 -14.38 -8.48 22.77
CA HIS A 94 -15.51 -7.56 22.85
C HIS A 94 -16.81 -8.15 22.32
N LEU A 95 -16.75 -9.19 21.48
CA LEU A 95 -17.91 -9.77 20.81
C LEU A 95 -19.04 -10.23 21.76
N PRO A 96 -18.77 -10.88 22.92
CA PRO A 96 -19.80 -11.29 23.88
C PRO A 96 -20.44 -10.12 24.64
N GLU A 97 -19.77 -8.97 24.71
CA GLU A 97 -20.22 -7.78 25.43
C GLU A 97 -21.18 -6.93 24.58
N LEU A 98 -21.22 -7.18 23.27
CA LEU A 98 -22.09 -6.45 22.36
C LEU A 98 -23.57 -6.66 22.66
N ARG A 99 -24.30 -5.54 22.64
CA ARG A 99 -25.75 -5.49 22.81
C ARG A 99 -26.38 -4.75 21.63
N LEU A 100 -27.54 -5.22 21.22
CA LEU A 100 -28.42 -4.58 20.25
C LEU A 100 -29.11 -3.37 20.90
N TRP A 101 -29.82 -2.60 20.07
CA TRP A 101 -30.56 -1.40 20.52
C TRP A 101 -31.66 -1.72 21.56
N ASP A 102 -32.19 -2.94 21.56
CA ASP A 102 -33.20 -3.45 22.49
C ASP A 102 -32.58 -4.11 23.74
N GLY A 103 -31.26 -4.08 23.87
CA GLY A 103 -30.52 -4.70 24.99
C GLY A 103 -30.31 -6.21 24.82
N ALA A 104 -30.79 -6.83 23.74
CA ALA A 104 -30.54 -8.23 23.48
C ALA A 104 -29.07 -8.49 23.11
N SER A 105 -28.61 -9.72 23.32
CA SER A 105 -27.28 -10.15 22.87
C SER A 105 -27.28 -10.44 21.38
N LEU A 106 -26.09 -10.38 20.76
CA LEU A 106 -25.94 -10.66 19.34
C LEU A 106 -26.44 -12.09 19.00
N PRO A 107 -27.21 -12.30 17.91
CA PRO A 107 -27.67 -13.64 17.56
C PRO A 107 -26.50 -14.58 17.29
N ASP A 108 -26.60 -15.83 17.78
CA ASP A 108 -25.50 -16.81 17.72
C ASP A 108 -24.97 -17.06 16.30
N GLY A 109 -25.88 -17.11 15.31
CA GLY A 109 -25.51 -17.28 13.91
C GLY A 109 -24.67 -16.11 13.37
N LEU A 110 -24.99 -14.88 13.79
CA LEU A 110 -24.23 -13.69 13.42
C LEU A 110 -22.88 -13.65 14.14
N ALA A 111 -22.85 -13.97 15.44
CA ALA A 111 -21.62 -14.08 16.20
C ALA A 111 -20.67 -15.13 15.60
N ALA A 112 -21.19 -16.30 15.22
CA ALA A 112 -20.41 -17.34 14.55
C ALA A 112 -19.87 -16.90 13.19
N ARG A 113 -20.66 -16.13 12.41
CA ARG A 113 -20.19 -15.55 11.14
C ARG A 113 -19.07 -14.54 11.37
N LEU A 114 -19.22 -13.63 12.33
CA LEU A 114 -18.20 -12.65 12.67
C LEU A 114 -16.88 -13.32 13.10
N ARG A 115 -16.94 -14.38 13.90
CA ARG A 115 -15.75 -15.17 14.27
C ARG A 115 -15.01 -15.73 13.06
N ARG A 116 -15.73 -16.27 12.06
CA ARG A 116 -15.12 -16.79 10.82
C ARG A 116 -14.49 -15.68 9.98
N GLU A 117 -15.20 -14.58 9.77
CA GLU A 117 -14.66 -13.43 9.01
C GLU A 117 -13.43 -12.84 9.70
N PHE A 118 -13.44 -12.78 11.04
CA PHE A 118 -12.28 -12.35 11.82
C PHE A 118 -11.10 -13.32 11.72
N ALA A 119 -11.34 -14.63 11.72
CA ALA A 119 -10.27 -15.61 11.50
C ALA A 119 -9.62 -15.44 10.12
N CYS A 120 -10.40 -15.16 9.07
CA CYS A 120 -9.87 -14.82 7.74
C CYS A 120 -9.04 -13.52 7.78
N TRP A 121 -9.51 -12.49 8.48
CA TRP A 121 -8.76 -11.26 8.69
C TRP A 121 -7.42 -11.51 9.40
N GLN A 122 -7.42 -12.30 10.49
CA GLN A 122 -6.19 -12.64 11.23
C GLN A 122 -5.18 -13.36 10.34
N PHE A 123 -5.66 -14.30 9.52
CA PHE A 123 -4.81 -15.02 8.57
C PHE A 123 -4.13 -14.06 7.58
N VAL A 124 -4.90 -13.17 6.94
CA VAL A 124 -4.35 -12.16 6.01
C VAL A 124 -3.41 -11.19 6.73
N GLN A 125 -3.77 -10.74 7.93
CA GLN A 125 -2.95 -9.83 8.71
C GLN A 125 -1.59 -10.45 9.05
N ARG A 126 -1.55 -11.74 9.40
CA ARG A 126 -0.29 -12.47 9.62
C ARG A 126 0.56 -12.54 8.36
N GLN A 127 -0.02 -12.89 7.21
CA GLN A 127 0.71 -12.92 5.93
C GLN A 127 1.28 -11.54 5.54
N ILE A 128 0.52 -10.46 5.77
CA ILE A 128 1.02 -9.11 5.54
C ILE A 128 2.25 -8.84 6.41
N LEU A 129 2.19 -9.17 7.70
CA LEU A 129 3.32 -8.97 8.60
C LEU A 129 4.55 -9.76 8.17
N GLU A 130 4.39 -11.02 7.77
CA GLU A 130 5.47 -11.87 7.23
C GLU A 130 6.11 -11.21 5.99
N LEU A 131 5.32 -10.85 4.98
CA LEU A 131 5.85 -10.20 3.77
C LEU A 131 6.43 -8.80 4.03
N GLU A 132 5.90 -8.05 4.99
CA GLU A 132 6.49 -6.77 5.41
C GLU A 132 7.81 -6.96 6.15
N THR A 133 7.99 -8.07 6.89
CA THR A 133 9.32 -8.43 7.44
C THR A 133 10.30 -8.80 6.33
N GLU A 134 9.89 -9.62 5.37
CA GLU A 134 10.71 -10.00 4.20
C GLU A 134 11.12 -8.77 3.37
N ARG A 135 10.19 -7.84 3.15
CA ARG A 135 10.49 -6.57 2.48
C ARG A 135 11.55 -5.77 3.24
N ARG A 136 11.43 -5.69 4.56
CA ARG A 136 12.36 -4.93 5.41
C ARG A 136 13.76 -5.55 5.40
N THR A 137 13.87 -6.88 5.48
CA THR A 137 15.17 -7.57 5.39
C THR A 137 15.79 -7.37 4.01
N ALA A 138 15.03 -7.53 2.93
CA ALA A 138 15.52 -7.28 1.57
C ALA A 138 16.01 -5.85 1.35
N ILE A 139 15.30 -4.84 1.87
CA ILE A 139 15.73 -3.43 1.78
C ILE A 139 17.01 -3.19 2.60
N ARG A 140 17.14 -3.80 3.78
CA ARG A 140 18.32 -3.66 4.63
C ARG A 140 19.55 -4.27 3.99
N ASP A 141 19.40 -5.46 3.42
CA ASP A 141 20.53 -6.28 2.96
C ASP A 141 20.93 -5.98 1.49
N SER A 142 20.10 -5.22 0.75
CA SER A 142 20.40 -4.83 -0.64
C SER A 142 21.54 -3.82 -0.75
N GLN A 143 22.48 -4.07 -1.67
CA GLN A 143 23.59 -3.16 -2.00
C GLN A 143 23.29 -2.23 -3.20
N GLU A 144 22.08 -2.28 -3.76
CA GLU A 144 21.73 -1.47 -4.93
C GLU A 144 21.62 0.03 -4.61
N PRO A 145 22.11 0.93 -5.48
CA PRO A 145 22.07 2.38 -5.25
C PRO A 145 20.63 2.94 -5.21
N ALA A 146 19.69 2.32 -5.94
CA ALA A 146 18.27 2.66 -5.87
C ALA A 146 17.67 2.38 -4.48
N MET A 147 18.14 1.33 -3.81
CA MET A 147 17.68 0.94 -2.47
C MET A 147 18.27 1.83 -1.38
N ALA A 148 19.41 2.50 -1.63
CA ALA A 148 19.94 3.54 -0.75
C ALA A 148 18.99 4.74 -0.63
N GLN A 149 18.34 5.15 -1.73
CA GLN A 149 17.33 6.22 -1.70
C GLN A 149 16.08 5.79 -0.93
N VAL A 150 15.66 4.52 -1.07
CA VAL A 150 14.53 3.95 -0.30
C VAL A 150 14.84 3.95 1.20
N ARG A 151 16.04 3.51 1.59
CA ARG A 151 16.50 3.56 3.00
C ARG A 151 16.53 4.99 3.54
N GLN A 152 17.02 5.94 2.76
CA GLN A 152 17.04 7.35 3.16
C GLN A 152 15.62 7.90 3.37
N ARG A 153 14.69 7.61 2.45
CA ARG A 153 13.28 8.03 2.60
C ARG A 153 12.61 7.40 3.83
N GLN A 154 12.87 6.13 4.12
CA GLN A 154 12.36 5.48 5.33
C GLN A 154 12.91 6.11 6.60
N ARG A 155 14.20 6.47 6.63
CA ARG A 155 14.82 7.18 7.77
C ARG A 155 14.18 8.55 8.01
N CYS A 156 13.91 9.31 6.94
CA CYS A 156 13.23 10.60 7.04
C CYS A 156 11.79 10.45 7.55
N HIS A 157 11.04 9.45 7.07
CA HIS A 157 9.67 9.18 7.53
C HIS A 157 9.61 8.81 9.02
N LEU A 158 10.52 7.96 9.48
CA LEU A 158 10.62 7.61 10.91
C LEU A 158 10.98 8.83 11.78
N PHE A 159 11.79 9.75 11.25
CA PHE A 159 12.12 11.00 11.94
C PHE A 159 10.92 11.95 12.02
N GLU A 160 10.09 12.04 10.97
CA GLU A 160 8.83 12.80 10.98
C GLU A 160 7.79 12.17 11.94
N GLU A 161 7.64 10.84 11.94
CA GLU A 161 6.76 10.14 12.89
C GLU A 161 7.21 10.38 14.34
N MET A 162 8.51 10.27 14.64
CA MET A 162 9.05 10.57 15.97
C MET A 162 8.93 12.05 16.36
N ALA A 163 9.05 12.96 15.38
CA ALA A 163 8.85 14.39 15.62
C ALA A 163 7.38 14.75 15.89
N SER A 164 6.45 13.96 15.34
CA SER A 164 4.99 14.13 15.49
C SER A 164 4.40 13.53 16.78
N LEU A 165 5.17 12.72 17.53
CA LEU A 165 4.76 12.21 18.84
C LEU A 165 4.71 13.34 19.89
N PRO A 166 3.65 13.39 20.73
CA PRO A 166 3.55 14.41 21.78
C PRO A 166 4.75 14.31 22.75
N LEU A 167 5.26 15.47 23.17
CA LEU A 167 6.50 15.67 23.95
C LEU A 167 6.62 14.86 25.27
N ARG A 168 5.59 14.13 25.69
CA ARG A 168 5.56 13.36 26.94
C ARG A 168 6.36 12.05 26.89
N ASP A 169 6.65 11.51 25.71
CA ASP A 169 7.32 10.19 25.59
C ASP A 169 8.80 10.26 25.19
N ARG A 170 9.38 11.46 25.04
CA ARG A 170 10.80 11.61 24.63
C ARG A 170 11.81 11.31 25.74
N SER A 171 11.37 11.15 27.00
CA SER A 171 12.24 10.92 28.15
C SER A 171 12.52 9.44 28.48
N ALA A 172 11.87 8.48 27.79
CA ALA A 172 12.02 7.06 28.11
C ALA A 172 13.13 6.32 27.34
N CYS A 173 13.77 6.95 26.35
CA CYS A 173 14.92 6.37 25.65
C CYS A 173 16.20 7.09 26.09
N GLY A 174 16.83 6.57 27.15
CA GLY A 174 18.12 7.06 27.62
C GLY A 174 19.19 6.97 26.53
N ALA A 175 19.76 8.12 26.17
CA ALA A 175 20.95 8.21 25.35
C ALA A 175 22.20 7.92 26.21
N PRO A 176 23.13 7.03 25.79
CA PRO A 176 24.44 6.94 26.42
C PRO A 176 25.27 8.15 26.00
N GLY A 177 25.92 8.77 26.99
CA GLY A 177 26.57 10.07 26.87
C GLY A 177 27.69 10.13 25.85
N SER A 178 27.82 11.32 25.23
CA SER A 178 29.10 11.84 24.77
C SER A 178 29.07 13.36 24.88
N GLY A 179 30.03 13.89 25.63
CA GLY A 179 30.10 15.29 26.02
C GLY A 179 30.36 16.21 24.83
N PHE A 180 29.55 17.25 24.71
CA PHE A 180 29.85 18.41 23.89
C PHE A 180 30.32 19.56 24.80
N ARG A 181 31.61 19.89 24.70
CA ARG A 181 32.19 21.10 25.30
C ARG A 181 31.52 22.32 24.66
N ALA A 182 30.95 23.18 25.50
CA ALA A 182 30.48 24.49 25.09
C ALA A 182 31.67 25.40 24.72
N CYS A 183 31.72 25.89 23.48
CA CYS A 183 32.42 27.13 23.16
C CYS A 183 31.39 28.26 23.25
N ARG A 184 31.58 29.15 24.24
CA ARG A 184 30.97 30.48 24.26
C ARG A 184 31.67 31.37 23.23
N ARG A 185 30.94 32.41 22.81
CA ARG A 185 31.35 33.56 21.99
C ARG A 185 32.79 34.01 22.18
#